data_AF-B6XKL0-F1
#
_entry.id   AF-B6XKL0-F1
#
_cell.length_a   1.000
_cell.length_b   1.000
_cell.length_c   1.000
_cell.angle_alpha   90.00
_cell.angle_beta   90.00
_cell.angle_gamma   90.00
#
_symmetry.space_group_name_H-M   'P 1'
#
loop_
_entity.id
_entity.type
_entity.pdbx_description
1 polymer ?
#
loop_
_entity_poly.entity_id
_entity_poly.type
_entity_poly.pdbx_seq_one_letter_code
_entity_poly.pdbx_strand_id
1 'polypeptide(L)'
;MTSLFKKLQRFLGVTSPDLLPLNELMLNAKSGDAQAQYQIATLYDVGEGVEEDEAKAIEWYLKAATQGHSQAQYMMGMMCETSEHLSIESHRALEWFLKSAAQGNSDALGHLEAIGYSNKK
;
A
#
# COMPACT_ATOMS: atom_id res chain seq x y z
N MET A 1 -6.39 -7.30 -17.38
CA MET A 1 -7.66 -6.67 -16.93
C MET A 1 -7.46 -5.40 -16.07
N THR A 2 -6.24 -4.84 -15.99
CA THR A 2 -5.92 -3.72 -15.08
C THR A 2 -6.16 -2.32 -15.64
N SER A 3 -6.13 -2.11 -16.96
CA SER A 3 -6.21 -0.75 -17.53
C SER A 3 -7.62 -0.14 -17.48
N LEU A 4 -8.67 -0.94 -17.73
CA LEU A 4 -10.05 -0.43 -17.78
C LEU A 4 -10.62 -0.18 -16.38
N PHE A 5 -10.32 -1.06 -15.42
CA PHE A 5 -10.76 -0.91 -14.02
C PHE A 5 -10.08 0.30 -13.36
N LYS A 6 -8.76 0.46 -13.56
CA LYS A 6 -8.01 1.66 -13.11
C LYS A 6 -8.54 2.94 -13.78
N LYS A 7 -8.92 2.90 -15.07
CA LYS A 7 -9.57 4.05 -15.75
C LYS A 7 -10.98 4.35 -15.25
N LEU A 8 -11.75 3.34 -14.82
CA LEU A 8 -13.09 3.55 -14.31
C LEU A 8 -13.05 4.28 -12.95
N GLN A 9 -12.07 3.97 -12.10
CA GLN A 9 -11.82 4.72 -10.86
C GLN A 9 -11.39 6.18 -11.13
N ARG A 10 -10.67 6.45 -12.24
CA ARG A 10 -10.34 7.83 -12.69
C ARG A 10 -11.56 8.67 -13.10
N PHE A 11 -12.64 8.05 -13.59
CA PHE A 11 -13.82 8.78 -14.10
C PHE A 11 -14.85 9.09 -13.01
N LEU A 12 -14.87 8.31 -11.92
CA LEU A 12 -15.83 8.51 -10.82
C LEU A 12 -15.43 9.60 -9.84
N GLY A 13 -14.33 10.33 -10.06
CA GLY A 13 -13.98 11.49 -9.22
C GLY A 13 -14.00 11.13 -7.74
N VAL A 14 -13.42 9.98 -7.38
CA VAL A 14 -13.21 9.60 -5.98
C VAL A 14 -12.01 10.37 -5.43
N THR A 15 -11.93 11.68 -5.69
CA THR A 15 -11.37 12.57 -4.68
C THR A 15 -12.33 12.45 -3.52
N SER A 16 -12.02 11.56 -2.59
CA SER A 16 -12.76 11.45 -1.34
C SER A 16 -12.92 12.87 -0.79
N PRO A 17 -14.15 13.36 -0.56
CA PRO A 17 -14.36 14.69 0.00
C PRO A 17 -13.69 14.88 1.38
N ASP A 18 -13.17 13.80 1.98
CA ASP A 18 -12.44 13.80 3.25
C ASP A 18 -10.89 13.75 3.08
N LEU A 19 -10.36 13.76 1.85
CA LEU A 19 -8.91 13.75 1.63
C LEU A 19 -8.34 15.15 1.86
N LEU A 20 -7.44 15.27 2.84
CA LEU A 20 -6.70 16.51 3.08
C LEU A 20 -5.99 16.97 1.79
N PRO A 21 -5.89 18.28 1.54
CA PRO A 21 -5.14 18.78 0.39
C PRO A 21 -3.69 18.30 0.46
N LEU A 22 -3.07 18.02 -0.70
CA LEU A 22 -1.77 17.36 -0.81
C LEU A 22 -0.68 18.00 0.06
N ASN A 23 -0.69 19.32 0.20
CA ASN A 23 0.25 20.07 1.03
C ASN A 23 0.13 19.74 2.52
N GLU A 24 -1.08 19.64 3.04
CA GLU A 24 -1.35 19.28 4.44
C GLU A 24 -1.08 17.79 4.69
N LEU A 25 -1.48 16.94 3.74
CA LEU A 25 -1.18 15.52 3.78
C LEU A 25 0.34 15.26 3.82
N MET A 26 1.10 16.00 3.01
CA MET A 26 2.56 15.94 3.00
C MET A 26 3.18 16.44 4.31
N LEU A 27 2.59 17.46 4.95
CA LEU A 27 3.03 17.91 6.27
C LEU A 27 2.83 16.82 7.33
N ASN A 28 1.66 16.20 7.37
CA ASN A 28 1.35 15.13 8.30
C ASN A 28 2.23 13.89 8.09
N ALA A 29 2.43 13.49 6.82
CA ALA A 29 3.29 12.37 6.47
C ALA A 29 4.75 12.62 6.91
N LYS A 30 5.25 13.85 6.77
CA LYS A 30 6.59 14.26 7.24
C LYS A 30 6.70 14.31 8.76
N SER A 31 5.61 14.62 9.47
CA SER A 31 5.53 14.57 10.93
C SER A 31 5.43 13.14 11.49
N GLY A 32 5.37 12.12 10.61
CA GLY A 32 5.37 10.72 11.01
C GLY A 32 3.99 10.07 11.03
N ASP A 33 2.92 10.75 10.62
CA ASP A 33 1.59 10.14 10.61
C ASP A 33 1.52 8.97 9.60
N ALA A 34 1.29 7.76 10.08
CA ALA A 34 1.32 6.55 9.26
C ALA A 34 0.15 6.48 8.25
N GLN A 35 -1.02 7.03 8.60
CA GLN A 35 -2.17 7.11 7.70
C GLN A 35 -1.87 8.09 6.55
N ALA A 36 -1.28 9.24 6.87
CA ALA A 36 -0.88 10.23 5.88
C ALA A 36 0.22 9.71 4.97
N GLN A 37 1.20 8.98 5.52
CA GLN A 37 2.23 8.31 4.73
C GLN A 37 1.63 7.27 3.77
N TYR A 38 0.69 6.45 4.24
CA TYR A 38 -0.03 5.51 3.38
C TYR A 38 -0.79 6.23 2.26
N GLN A 39 -1.50 7.32 2.57
CA GLN A 39 -2.21 8.11 1.56
C GLN A 39 -1.25 8.74 0.54
N ILE A 40 -0.13 9.36 0.96
CA ILE A 40 0.89 9.87 0.02
C ILE A 40 1.44 8.75 -0.87
N ALA A 41 1.68 7.57 -0.31
CA ALA A 41 2.13 6.41 -1.08
C ALA A 41 1.14 6.05 -2.18
N THR A 42 -0.16 5.99 -1.86
CA THR A 42 -1.21 5.70 -2.86
C THR A 42 -1.27 6.74 -3.96
N LEU A 43 -1.06 8.03 -3.64
CA LEU A 43 -1.07 9.10 -4.64
C LEU A 43 0.08 8.94 -5.65
N TYR A 44 1.29 8.59 -5.18
CA TYR A 44 2.42 8.31 -6.08
C TYR A 44 2.25 6.98 -6.84
N ASP A 45 1.61 5.98 -6.25
CA ASP A 45 1.33 4.68 -6.89
C ASP A 45 0.32 4.80 -8.04
N VAL A 46 -0.69 5.66 -7.89
CA VAL A 46 -1.74 5.86 -8.90
C VAL A 46 -1.55 7.10 -9.79
N GLY A 47 -0.62 7.99 -9.43
CA GLY A 47 -0.41 9.28 -10.09
C GLY A 47 -1.57 10.26 -9.91
N GLU A 48 -2.21 10.27 -8.74
CA GLU A 48 -3.35 11.16 -8.45
C GLU A 48 -2.86 12.44 -7.77
N GLY A 49 -3.03 13.59 -8.43
CA GLY A 49 -2.57 14.89 -7.92
C GLY A 49 -1.04 15.06 -7.88
N VAL A 50 -0.29 14.02 -8.23
CA VAL A 50 1.17 13.97 -8.40
C VAL A 50 1.52 13.12 -9.62
N GLU A 51 2.74 13.25 -10.15
CA GLU A 51 3.25 12.32 -11.16
C GLU A 51 3.43 10.93 -10.53
N GLU A 52 3.01 9.88 -11.26
CA GLU A 52 3.18 8.49 -10.85
C GLU A 52 4.68 8.18 -10.65
N ASP A 53 5.03 7.62 -9.49
CA ASP A 53 6.41 7.34 -9.09
C ASP A 53 6.43 6.14 -8.13
N GLU A 54 6.65 4.95 -8.70
CA GLU A 54 6.67 3.69 -7.95
C GLU A 54 7.72 3.70 -6.83
N ALA A 55 8.89 4.30 -7.07
CA ALA A 55 9.95 4.37 -6.07
C ALA A 55 9.55 5.21 -4.87
N LYS A 56 8.95 6.39 -5.09
CA LYS A 56 8.39 7.20 -4.00
C LYS A 56 7.23 6.50 -3.30
N ALA A 57 6.36 5.82 -4.03
CA ALA A 57 5.27 5.06 -3.43
C ALA A 57 5.81 4.00 -2.46
N ILE A 58 6.81 3.20 -2.88
CA ILE A 58 7.47 2.20 -2.05
C ILE A 58 8.07 2.84 -0.79
N GLU A 59 8.78 3.97 -0.92
CA GLU A 59 9.36 4.66 0.24
C GLU A 59 8.31 5.05 1.28
N TRP A 60 7.18 5.60 0.84
CA TRP A 60 6.11 6.03 1.75
C TRP A 60 5.31 4.85 2.32
N TYR A 61 5.02 3.82 1.52
CA TYR A 61 4.41 2.58 2.01
C TYR A 61 5.29 1.92 3.06
N LEU A 62 6.61 1.86 2.85
CA LEU A 62 7.54 1.28 3.81
C LEU A 62 7.53 2.05 5.13
N LYS A 63 7.51 3.39 5.10
CA LYS A 63 7.39 4.21 6.32
C LYS A 63 6.09 3.92 7.08
N ALA A 64 4.94 3.84 6.39
CA ALA A 64 3.67 3.52 7.04
C ALA A 64 3.68 2.06 7.59
N ALA A 65 4.19 1.12 6.80
CA ALA A 65 4.24 -0.31 7.15
C ALA A 65 5.15 -0.59 8.35
N THR A 66 6.31 0.08 8.44
CA THR A 66 7.23 -0.01 9.58
C THR A 66 6.62 0.53 10.87
N GLN A 67 5.67 1.46 10.77
CA GLN A 67 4.88 1.96 11.91
C GLN A 67 3.68 1.07 12.27
N GLY A 68 3.47 -0.04 11.56
CA GLY A 68 2.39 -0.97 11.86
C GLY A 68 1.13 -0.77 11.01
N HIS A 69 1.09 0.18 10.07
CA HIS A 69 -0.12 0.44 9.29
C HIS A 69 -0.51 -0.77 8.42
N SER A 70 -1.65 -1.40 8.73
CA SER A 70 -1.98 -2.74 8.22
C SER A 70 -2.17 -2.76 6.69
N GLN A 71 -2.85 -1.78 6.10
CA GLN A 71 -2.98 -1.69 4.64
C GLN A 71 -1.63 -1.42 3.96
N ALA A 72 -0.72 -0.67 4.60
CA ALA A 72 0.59 -0.39 4.03
C ALA A 72 1.47 -1.66 4.06
N GLN A 73 1.37 -2.46 5.12
CA GLN A 73 2.01 -3.77 5.18
C GLN A 73 1.47 -4.70 4.09
N TYR A 74 0.16 -4.73 3.86
CA TYR A 74 -0.42 -5.49 2.75
C TYR A 74 0.12 -5.03 1.39
N MET A 75 0.15 -3.71 1.13
CA MET A 75 0.73 -3.14 -0.10
C MET A 75 2.22 -3.48 -0.27
N MET A 76 3.01 -3.43 0.80
CA MET A 76 4.42 -3.84 0.76
C MET A 76 4.57 -5.32 0.42
N GLY A 77 3.71 -6.19 0.96
CA GLY A 77 3.67 -7.60 0.59
C GLY A 77 3.45 -7.78 -0.92
N MET A 78 2.45 -7.09 -1.47
CA MET A 78 2.14 -7.11 -2.90
C MET A 78 3.31 -6.60 -3.76
N MET A 79 3.90 -5.46 -3.39
CA MET A 79 5.02 -4.86 -4.12
C MET A 79 6.26 -5.76 -4.11
N CYS A 80 6.56 -6.43 -2.99
CA CYS A 80 7.67 -7.39 -2.93
C CYS A 80 7.45 -8.62 -3.83
N GLU A 81 6.21 -8.99 -4.14
CA GLU A 81 5.89 -10.07 -5.09
C GLU A 81 6.01 -9.62 -6.55
N THR A 82 5.68 -8.37 -6.85
CA THR A 82 5.54 -7.88 -8.23
C THR A 82 6.74 -7.09 -8.75
N SER A 83 7.48 -6.38 -7.90
CA SER A 83 8.53 -5.46 -8.34
C SER A 83 9.87 -6.21 -8.51
N GLU A 84 10.39 -6.25 -9.74
CA GLU A 84 11.69 -6.90 -10.07
C GLU A 84 12.85 -6.34 -9.21
N HIS A 85 12.81 -5.03 -8.93
CA HIS A 85 13.77 -4.32 -8.09
C HIS A 85 13.75 -4.76 -6.61
N LEU A 86 12.59 -5.21 -6.12
CA LEU A 86 12.41 -5.72 -4.75
C LEU A 86 12.56 -7.24 -4.67
N SER A 87 12.82 -7.93 -5.78
CA SER A 87 12.87 -9.40 -5.84
C SER A 87 13.94 -10.03 -4.94
N ILE A 88 15.02 -9.31 -4.61
CA ILE A 88 16.02 -9.74 -3.63
C ILE A 88 15.45 -9.78 -2.21
N GLU A 89 14.43 -8.96 -1.91
CA GLU A 89 13.68 -8.93 -0.65
C GLU A 89 12.39 -9.73 -0.68
N SER A 90 12.11 -10.50 -1.75
CA SER A 90 10.89 -11.33 -1.90
C SER A 90 10.63 -12.27 -0.71
N HIS A 91 11.68 -12.67 0.00
CA HIS A 91 11.57 -13.41 1.27
C HIS A 91 10.86 -12.65 2.41
N ARG A 92 10.63 -11.33 2.27
CA ARG A 92 9.90 -10.48 3.22
C ARG A 92 8.43 -10.25 2.85
N ALA A 93 7.99 -10.60 1.65
CA ALA A 93 6.58 -10.41 1.23
C ALA A 93 5.63 -11.13 2.20
N LEU A 94 5.93 -12.40 2.49
CA LEU A 94 5.18 -13.22 3.44
C LEU A 94 5.17 -12.59 4.84
N GLU A 95 6.30 -12.03 5.31
CA GLU A 95 6.35 -11.37 6.61
C GLU A 95 5.42 -10.16 6.69
N TRP A 96 5.35 -9.37 5.62
CA TRP A 96 4.46 -8.21 5.54
C TRP A 96 2.99 -8.64 5.50
N PHE A 97 2.64 -9.67 4.72
CA PHE A 97 1.29 -10.24 4.74
C PHE A 97 0.91 -10.78 6.12
N LEU A 98 1.81 -11.50 6.79
CA LEU A 98 1.55 -12.01 8.13
C LEU A 98 1.35 -10.90 9.16
N LYS A 99 2.17 -9.83 9.12
CA LYS A 99 2.00 -8.66 10.00
C LYS A 99 0.66 -7.96 9.75
N SER A 100 0.26 -7.81 8.50
CA SER A 100 -1.02 -7.21 8.14
C SER A 100 -2.21 -8.07 8.59
N ALA A 101 -2.15 -9.38 8.30
CA ALA A 101 -3.17 -10.35 8.68
C ALA A 101 -3.32 -10.51 10.19
N ALA A 102 -2.22 -10.44 10.95
CA ALA A 102 -2.24 -10.44 12.42
C ALA A 102 -3.04 -9.27 13.02
N GLN A 103 -3.22 -8.20 12.25
CA GLN A 103 -4.04 -7.03 12.61
C GLN A 103 -5.48 -7.13 12.07
N GLY A 104 -5.87 -8.26 11.49
CA GLY A 104 -7.21 -8.49 10.96
C GLY A 104 -7.45 -7.90 9.57
N ASN A 105 -6.40 -7.55 8.82
CA ASN A 105 -6.56 -7.09 7.44
C ASN A 105 -7.09 -8.26 6.56
N SER A 106 -8.31 -8.09 6.03
CA SER A 106 -8.99 -9.12 5.24
C SER A 106 -8.30 -9.41 3.91
N ASP A 107 -7.68 -8.41 3.31
CA ASP A 107 -6.99 -8.58 2.02
C ASP A 107 -5.73 -9.42 2.19
N ALA A 108 -4.96 -9.16 3.25
CA ALA A 108 -3.81 -9.98 3.62
C ALA A 108 -4.22 -11.41 4.02
N LEU A 109 -5.31 -11.58 4.77
CA LEU A 109 -5.85 -12.90 5.11
C LEU A 109 -6.27 -13.68 3.86
N GLY A 110 -7.01 -13.05 2.96
CA GLY A 110 -7.44 -13.66 1.69
C GLY A 110 -6.26 -14.01 0.79
N HIS A 111 -5.21 -13.17 0.75
CA HIS A 111 -3.98 -13.46 0.01
C HIS A 111 -3.25 -14.67 0.58
N LEU A 112 -3.06 -14.73 1.91
CA LEU A 112 -2.44 -15.87 2.58
C LEU A 112 -3.21 -17.17 2.34
N GLU A 113 -4.54 -17.13 2.38
CA GLU A 113 -5.38 -18.27 2.05
C GLU A 113 -5.23 -18.70 0.59
N ALA A 114 -5.21 -17.74 -0.34
CA ALA A 114 -5.05 -17.99 -1.77
C ALA A 114 -3.70 -18.66 -2.13
N ILE A 115 -2.63 -18.32 -1.40
CA ILE A 115 -1.32 -18.99 -1.55
C ILE A 115 -1.22 -20.31 -0.76
N GLY A 116 -2.30 -20.76 -0.12
CA GLY A 116 -2.35 -22.00 0.65
C GLY A 116 -1.66 -21.92 2.01
N TYR A 117 -1.36 -20.72 2.51
CA TYR A 117 -0.79 -20.52 3.83
C TYR A 117 -1.88 -20.69 4.90
N SER A 118 -2.11 -21.93 5.34
CA SER A 118 -2.94 -22.20 6.51
C SER A 118 -2.05 -22.34 7.74
N ASN A 119 -2.22 -21.44 8.72
CA ASN A 119 -1.62 -21.55 10.03
C ASN A 119 -2.32 -22.70 10.79
N LYS A 120 -2.04 -23.96 10.41
CA LYS A 120 -2.52 -25.13 11.14
C LYS A 120 -1.81 -25.11 12.48
N LYS A 121 -2.56 -24.74 13.52
CA LYS A 121 -2.20 -25.02 14.91
C LYS A 121 -2.11 -26.52 15.14
#